data_AF-A0A969SMU9-F1
#
_entry.id   AF-A0A969SMU9-F1
#
_cell.length_a   1.000
_cell.length_b   1.000
_cell.length_c   1.000
_cell.angle_alpha   90.00
_cell.angle_beta   90.00
_cell.angle_gamma   90.00
#
_symmetry.space_group_name_H-M   'P 1'
#
loop_
_entity.id
_entity.type
_entity.pdbx_description
1 polymer ?
#
loop_
_entity_poly.entity_id
_entity_poly.type
_entity_poly.pdbx_seq_one_letter_code
_entity_poly.pdbx_strand_id
1 'polypeptide(L)'
;MDHDKIAADAAKFQINRELVILYKKFFTIIEDISNDYDNALDFLEYELPESHKDTINKIDFLNEKKWKYMRKKILDAGNEAKRQINKQLNQLEFKFKEDSYEEV
;
A
#
# COMPACT_ATOMS: atom_id res chain seq x y z
N MET A 1 -34.06 10.39 9.66
CA MET A 1 -32.79 9.66 9.40
C MET A 1 -31.69 10.66 9.72
N ASP A 2 -30.75 10.31 10.59
CA ASP A 2 -29.75 11.25 11.12
C ASP A 2 -28.71 11.58 10.04
N HIS A 3 -28.81 12.76 9.42
CA HIS A 3 -27.96 13.18 8.30
C HIS A 3 -26.47 13.24 8.67
N ASP A 4 -26.16 13.55 9.93
CA ASP A 4 -24.78 13.62 10.43
C ASP A 4 -24.16 12.22 10.55
N LYS A 5 -24.97 11.23 10.95
CA LYS A 5 -24.55 9.82 10.96
C LYS A 5 -24.22 9.33 9.54
N ILE A 6 -25.05 9.69 8.56
CA ILE A 6 -24.79 9.35 7.15
C ILE A 6 -23.51 10.01 6.66
N ALA A 7 -23.28 11.28 6.99
CA ALA A 7 -22.05 11.99 6.63
C ALA A 7 -20.80 11.31 7.21
N ALA A 8 -20.87 10.93 8.49
CA ALA A 8 -19.78 10.22 9.17
C ALA A 8 -19.49 8.84 8.55
N ASP A 9 -20.54 8.07 8.26
CA ASP A 9 -20.40 6.74 7.64
C ASP A 9 -19.85 6.84 6.21
N ALA A 10 -20.29 7.83 5.44
CA ALA A 10 -19.77 8.10 4.09
C ALA A 10 -18.28 8.49 4.11
N ALA A 11 -17.89 9.39 5.02
CA ALA A 11 -16.49 9.82 5.16
C ALA A 11 -15.59 8.64 5.59
N LYS A 12 -16.01 7.86 6.59
CA LYS A 12 -15.29 6.65 7.02
C LYS A 12 -15.16 5.64 5.90
N PHE A 13 -16.24 5.39 5.15
CA PHE A 13 -16.20 4.47 4.02
C PHE A 13 -15.17 4.92 2.98
N GLN A 14 -15.23 6.18 2.56
CA GLN A 14 -14.35 6.69 1.52
C GLN A 14 -12.88 6.69 1.97
N ILE A 15 -12.58 7.14 3.19
CA ILE A 15 -11.20 7.11 3.72
C ILE A 15 -10.66 5.68 3.82
N ASN A 16 -11.46 4.74 4.34
CA ASN A 16 -11.05 3.34 4.42
C ASN A 16 -10.81 2.74 3.03
N ARG A 17 -11.66 3.06 2.05
CA ARG A 17 -11.50 2.61 0.66
C ARG A 17 -10.21 3.11 0.05
N GLU A 18 -9.91 4.41 0.18
CA GLU A 18 -8.68 4.98 -0.36
C GLU A 18 -7.42 4.46 0.34
N LEU A 19 -7.46 4.21 1.65
CA LEU A 19 -6.36 3.54 2.36
C LEU A 19 -6.09 2.13 1.81
N VAL A 20 -7.16 1.36 1.52
CA VAL A 20 -7.04 0.03 0.92
C VAL A 20 -6.42 0.08 -0.46
N ILE A 21 -6.84 1.05 -1.28
CA ILE A 21 -6.26 1.28 -2.60
C ILE A 21 -4.77 1.63 -2.47
N LEU A 22 -4.42 2.49 -1.52
CA LEU A 22 -3.04 2.94 -1.31
C LEU A 22 -2.10 1.78 -0.97
N TYR A 23 -2.38 0.98 0.06
CA TYR A 23 -1.46 -0.11 0.40
C TYR A 23 -1.46 -1.23 -0.64
N LYS A 24 -2.55 -1.40 -1.41
CA LYS A 24 -2.54 -2.29 -2.58
C LYS A 24 -1.55 -1.84 -3.65
N LYS A 25 -1.45 -0.53 -3.90
CA LYS A 25 -0.41 0.03 -4.79
C LYS A 25 1.00 -0.25 -4.30
N PHE A 26 1.23 -0.32 -2.98
CA PHE A 26 2.52 -0.74 -2.45
C PHE A 26 2.86 -2.20 -2.78
N PHE A 27 1.88 -3.11 -2.88
CA PHE A 27 2.15 -4.46 -3.36
C PHE A 27 2.60 -4.46 -4.82
N THR A 28 1.91 -3.72 -5.68
CA THR A 28 2.31 -3.56 -7.08
C THR A 28 3.72 -3.01 -7.19
N ILE A 29 4.04 -1.94 -6.46
CA ILE A 29 5.39 -1.35 -6.47
C ILE A 29 6.45 -2.37 -6.02
N ILE A 30 6.18 -3.16 -4.98
CA ILE A 30 7.13 -4.19 -4.53
C ILE A 30 7.26 -5.33 -5.54
N GLU A 31 6.18 -5.69 -6.22
CA GLU A 31 6.21 -6.70 -7.30
C GLU A 31 7.02 -6.21 -8.49
N ASP A 32 6.85 -4.95 -8.90
CA ASP A 32 7.64 -4.35 -9.96
C ASP A 32 9.14 -4.37 -9.60
N ILE A 33 9.49 -3.97 -8.37
CA ILE A 33 10.89 -4.02 -7.89
C ILE A 33 11.43 -5.46 -7.85
N SER A 34 10.60 -6.43 -7.45
CA SER A 34 10.98 -7.85 -7.46
C SER A 34 11.31 -8.31 -8.88
N ASN A 35 10.46 -7.98 -9.85
CA ASN A 35 10.68 -8.35 -11.24
C ASN A 35 11.93 -7.66 -11.81
N ASP A 36 12.13 -6.37 -11.52
CA ASP A 36 13.32 -5.63 -11.94
C ASP A 36 14.61 -6.23 -11.35
N TYR A 37 14.55 -6.69 -10.09
CA TYR A 37 15.66 -7.37 -9.43
C TYR A 37 15.97 -8.72 -10.06
N ASP A 38 14.95 -9.54 -10.30
CA ASP A 38 15.09 -10.84 -10.95
C ASP A 38 15.67 -10.67 -12.36
N ASN A 39 15.17 -9.72 -13.15
CA ASN A 39 15.73 -9.36 -14.46
C ASN A 39 17.21 -8.93 -14.38
N ALA A 40 17.61 -8.22 -13.32
CA ALA A 40 18.99 -7.81 -13.13
C ALA A 40 19.90 -9.01 -12.80
N LEU A 41 19.42 -9.97 -12.01
CA LEU A 41 20.15 -11.21 -11.74
C LEU A 41 20.30 -12.06 -13.01
N ASP A 42 19.22 -12.21 -13.79
CA ASP A 42 19.25 -12.93 -15.06
C ASP A 42 20.25 -12.31 -16.05
N PHE A 43 20.27 -10.98 -16.14
CA PHE A 43 21.23 -10.25 -16.96
C PHE A 43 22.67 -10.51 -16.50
N LEU A 44 22.93 -10.48 -15.19
CA LEU A 44 24.25 -10.79 -14.65
C LEU A 44 24.66 -12.25 -14.90
N GLU A 45 23.72 -13.19 -14.83
CA GLU A 45 24.00 -14.61 -15.13
C GLU A 45 24.39 -14.82 -16.59
N TYR A 46 23.78 -14.06 -17.50
CA TYR A 46 24.12 -14.09 -18.92
C TYR A 46 25.49 -13.47 -19.22
N GLU A 47 25.81 -12.31 -18.63
CA GLU A 47 27.04 -11.55 -18.93
C GLU A 47 28.29 -12.05 -18.18
N LEU A 48 28.13 -12.66 -17.01
CA LEU A 48 29.28 -13.06 -16.19
C LEU A 48 29.96 -14.32 -16.74
N PRO A 49 31.32 -14.35 -16.71
CA PRO A 49 32.06 -15.58 -16.99
C PRO A 49 31.66 -16.70 -16.04
N GLU A 50 31.69 -17.94 -16.51
CA GLU A 50 31.32 -19.13 -15.71
C GLU A 50 32.04 -19.20 -14.35
N SER A 51 33.30 -18.76 -14.32
CA SER A 51 34.12 -18.70 -13.10
C SER A 51 33.62 -17.72 -12.02
N HIS A 52 32.68 -16.83 -12.35
CA HIS A 52 32.16 -15.79 -11.46
C HIS A 52 30.67 -15.94 -11.15
N LYS A 53 29.95 -16.90 -11.76
CA LYS A 53 28.50 -17.10 -11.55
C LYS A 53 28.12 -17.37 -10.10
N ASP A 54 28.98 -18.03 -9.32
CA ASP A 54 28.78 -18.23 -7.88
C ASP A 54 28.64 -16.92 -7.08
N THR A 55 29.06 -15.78 -7.64
CA THR A 55 28.90 -14.47 -7.02
C THR A 55 27.44 -14.01 -7.01
N ILE A 56 26.64 -14.44 -7.98
CA ILE A 56 25.21 -14.09 -8.12
C ILE A 56 24.44 -14.57 -6.89
N ASN A 57 24.66 -15.82 -6.47
CA ASN A 57 24.07 -16.38 -5.25
C ASN A 57 24.45 -15.62 -3.97
N LYS A 58 25.60 -14.93 -3.96
CA LYS A 58 26.05 -14.13 -2.81
C LYS A 58 25.38 -12.76 -2.77
N ILE A 59 24.92 -12.25 -3.91
CA ILE A 59 24.23 -10.97 -4.03
C ILE A 59 22.71 -11.12 -4.12
N ASP A 60 22.17 -12.35 -4.23
CA ASP A 60 20.74 -12.65 -4.08
C ASP A 60 20.28 -12.54 -2.61
N PHE A 61 20.17 -11.30 -2.12
CA PHE A 61 19.69 -11.01 -0.76
C PHE A 61 18.19 -10.72 -0.71
N LEU A 62 17.57 -10.40 -1.85
CA LEU A 62 16.13 -10.17 -1.99
C LEU A 62 15.43 -11.43 -2.49
N ASN A 63 15.61 -12.53 -1.76
CA ASN A 63 14.93 -13.78 -2.06
C ASN A 63 13.43 -13.74 -1.68
N GLU A 64 12.70 -14.79 -2.05
CA GLU A 64 11.27 -14.97 -1.77
C GLU A 64 10.89 -14.72 -0.31
N LYS A 65 11.75 -15.10 0.64
CA LYS A 65 11.52 -14.87 2.08
C LYS A 65 11.52 -13.36 2.40
N LYS A 66 12.39 -12.57 1.77
CA LYS A 66 12.36 -11.11 1.93
C LYS A 66 11.16 -10.47 1.27
N TRP A 67 10.75 -10.91 0.09
CA TRP A 67 9.52 -10.42 -0.55
C TRP A 67 8.28 -10.71 0.29
N LYS A 68 8.14 -11.93 0.81
CA LYS A 68 7.06 -12.31 1.75
C LYS A 68 7.08 -11.45 3.01
N TYR A 69 8.26 -11.21 3.59
CA TYR A 69 8.41 -10.33 4.75
C TYR A 69 7.96 -8.90 4.47
N MET A 70 8.34 -8.33 3.32
CA MET A 70 7.94 -6.97 2.93
C MET A 70 6.44 -6.87 2.68
N ARG A 71 5.83 -7.86 2.01
CA ARG A 71 4.37 -7.94 1.85
C ARG A 71 3.64 -7.94 3.20
N LYS A 72 4.10 -8.76 4.15
CA LYS A 72 3.54 -8.78 5.50
C LYS A 72 3.67 -7.41 6.18
N LYS A 73 4.83 -6.77 6.07
CA LYS A 73 5.08 -5.44 6.66
C LYS A 73 4.14 -4.36 6.09
N ILE A 74 3.85 -4.39 4.79
CA ILE A 74 2.84 -3.50 4.16
C ILE A 74 1.45 -3.77 4.73
N LEU A 75 1.02 -5.03 4.82
CA LEU A 75 -0.30 -5.38 5.38
C LEU A 75 -0.42 -4.90 6.83
N ASP A 76 0.59 -5.16 7.64
CA ASP A 76 0.59 -4.78 9.06
C ASP A 76 0.51 -3.25 9.20
N ALA A 77 1.27 -2.50 8.40
CA ALA A 77 1.22 -1.04 8.37
C ALA A 77 -0.14 -0.50 7.91
N GLY A 78 -0.71 -1.07 6.84
CA GLY A 78 -2.03 -0.69 6.33
C GLY A 78 -3.14 -0.95 7.34
N ASN A 79 -3.10 -2.09 8.03
CA ASN A 79 -4.05 -2.45 9.08
C ASN A 79 -3.94 -1.51 10.29
N GLU A 80 -2.72 -1.16 10.70
CA GLU A 80 -2.52 -0.22 11.81
C GLU A 80 -3.01 1.18 11.45
N ALA A 81 -2.67 1.69 10.26
CA ALA A 81 -3.15 2.98 9.79
C ALA A 81 -4.69 3.03 9.76
N LYS A 82 -5.33 1.97 9.23
CA LYS A 82 -6.79 1.82 9.22
C LYS A 82 -7.39 1.89 10.63
N ARG A 83 -6.80 1.19 11.60
CA ARG A 83 -7.26 1.23 12.99
C ARG A 83 -7.15 2.63 13.60
N GLN A 84 -6.00 3.28 13.43
CA GLN A 84 -5.74 4.61 13.99
C GLN A 84 -6.66 5.66 13.40
N ILE A 85 -6.83 5.66 12.07
CA ILE A 85 -7.69 6.62 11.38
C ILE A 85 -9.15 6.41 11.81
N ASN A 86 -9.66 5.18 11.85
CA ASN A 86 -11.03 4.95 12.32
C ASN A 86 -11.24 5.40 13.77
N LYS A 87 -10.26 5.20 14.65
CA LYS A 87 -10.30 5.72 16.03
C LYS A 87 -10.43 7.23 16.05
N GLN A 88 -9.65 7.94 15.23
CA GLN A 88 -9.67 9.41 15.14
C GLN A 88 -10.99 9.91 14.52
N LEU A 89 -11.46 9.29 13.42
CA LEU A 89 -12.72 9.67 12.77
C LEU A 89 -13.93 9.49 13.69
N ASN A 90 -13.91 8.54 14.62
CA ASN A 90 -14.98 8.38 15.63
C ASN A 90 -15.04 9.53 16.64
N GLN A 91 -14.03 10.39 16.71
CA GLN A 91 -13.99 11.55 17.61
C GLN A 91 -14.42 12.85 16.90
N LEU A 92 -14.77 12.79 15.63
CA LEU A 92 -15.14 13.95 14.81
C LEU A 92 -16.65 13.97 14.54
N GLU A 93 -17.20 15.18 14.45
CA GLU A 93 -18.55 15.44 13.98
C GLU A 93 -18.51 15.73 12.47
N PHE A 94 -19.42 15.12 11.72
CA PHE A 94 -19.50 15.30 10.26
C PHE A 94 -20.83 15.92 9.91
N LYS A 95 -20.78 16.99 9.12
CA LYS A 95 -21.96 17.65 8.55
C LYS A 95 -21.80 17.76 7.06
N PHE A 96 -22.87 17.52 6.33
CA PHE A 96 -22.91 17.87 4.92
C PHE A 96 -22.84 19.38 4.78
N LYS A 97 -22.20 19.83 3.71
CA LYS A 97 -22.22 21.25 3.37
C LYS A 97 -23.66 21.62 3.05
N GLU A 98 -24.18 22.67 3.70
CA GLU A 98 -25.45 23.26 3.32
C GLU A 98 -25.26 23.99 1.98
N ASP A 99 -26.10 23.67 1.00
CA ASP A 99 -26.14 24.40 -0.26
C ASP A 99 -26.62 25.82 0.02
N SER A 100 -25.73 26.81 -0.05
CA SER A 100 -26.12 28.20 -0.19
C SER A 100 -26.64 28.40 -1.62
N TYR A 101 -27.93 28.15 -1.84
CA TYR A 101 -28.61 28.70 -3.01
C TYR A 101 -28.71 30.20 -2.79
N GLU A 102 -27.74 30.96 -3.29
CA GLU A 102 -27.97 32.36 -3.60
C GLU A 102 -29.02 32.37 -4.72
N GLU A 103 -30.27 32.71 -4.37
CA GLU A 103 -31.30 33.07 -5.34
C GLU A 103 -30.76 34.27 -6.13
N VAL A 104 -30.34 34.01 -7.38
CA VAL A 104 -30.05 35.04 -8.39
C VAL A 104 -31.20 35.07 -9.38
#